data_AF-A0AAN7K5C1-F1
#
_entry.id   AF-A0AAN7K5C1-F1
#
_cell.length_a   1.000
_cell.length_b   1.000
_cell.length_c   1.000
_cell.angle_alpha   90.00
_cell.angle_beta   90.00
_cell.angle_gamma   90.00
#
_symmetry.space_group_name_H-M   'P 1'
#
loop_
_entity.id
_entity.type
_entity.pdbx_description
1 polymer ?
#
loop_
_entity_poly.entity_id
_entity_poly.type
_entity_poly.pdbx_seq_one_letter_code
_entity_poly.pdbx_strand_id
1 'polypeptide(L)'
;MMSTPAPEADQSQKKTPNSSSIIVCPRLPHWSFFLAQSFLRAAAAASTLVAIFVMVTSRESVVIFGFTLKARYHYSSSLRFLLGVDSAVLAFSVLSAAFLCGLSRSGEQQSFRHYFLLFLHDLVMTVLMISGCSAATAIGYVSRYGEDKMGWHSVCNWIEYFCNRVLVSVVLSYLAFFCYFALTITSAHKVALLSSRH
;
A
#
# COMPACT_ATOMS: atom_id res chain seq x y z
N MET A 1 -31.91 60.16 -37.80
CA MET A 1 -30.69 59.30 -37.77
C MET A 1 -30.46 58.87 -36.33
N MET A 2 -30.36 57.56 -36.15
CA MET A 2 -29.74 56.80 -35.06
C MET A 2 -30.16 57.01 -33.59
N SER A 3 -30.41 55.86 -32.96
CA SER A 3 -31.02 55.61 -31.65
C SER A 3 -30.00 55.42 -30.50
N THR A 4 -30.46 55.71 -29.26
CA THR A 4 -30.14 55.08 -27.94
C THR A 4 -28.74 55.26 -27.29
N PRO A 5 -28.56 55.02 -25.96
CA PRO A 5 -29.53 54.81 -24.86
C PRO A 5 -29.24 55.57 -23.53
N ALA A 6 -30.20 55.46 -22.60
CA ALA A 6 -30.23 55.88 -21.18
C ALA A 6 -29.63 54.80 -20.22
N PRO A 7 -29.86 54.84 -18.89
CA PRO A 7 -29.28 55.74 -17.88
C PRO A 7 -28.45 54.98 -16.80
N GLU A 8 -27.49 55.66 -16.17
CA GLU A 8 -26.74 55.20 -15.00
C GLU A 8 -27.47 55.51 -13.69
N ALA A 9 -27.61 54.51 -12.81
CA ALA A 9 -27.71 54.70 -11.35
C ALA A 9 -27.53 53.36 -10.61
N ASP A 10 -26.42 53.19 -9.89
CA ASP A 10 -26.39 52.28 -8.72
C ASP A 10 -25.52 52.91 -7.60
N GLN A 11 -26.18 53.21 -6.49
CA GLN A 11 -25.62 53.82 -5.28
C GLN A 11 -25.03 52.71 -4.40
N SER A 12 -23.71 52.54 -4.45
CA SER A 12 -22.96 51.70 -3.52
C SER A 12 -22.53 52.51 -2.30
N GLN A 13 -23.12 52.24 -1.14
CA GLN A 13 -22.54 52.62 0.15
C GLN A 13 -22.76 51.54 1.22
N LYS A 14 -21.66 50.96 1.72
CA LYS A 14 -21.13 51.21 3.09
C LYS A 14 -20.53 49.97 3.81
N LYS A 15 -19.20 50.08 4.05
CA LYS A 15 -18.44 49.75 5.29
C LYS A 15 -18.06 48.28 5.60
N THR A 16 -16.76 48.01 5.53
CA THR A 16 -15.96 46.88 6.11
C THR A 16 -15.65 47.10 7.61
N PRO A 17 -14.96 46.20 8.37
CA PRO A 17 -14.76 44.73 8.30
C PRO A 17 -15.00 44.01 9.67
N ASN A 18 -14.95 42.66 9.73
CA ASN A 18 -14.07 41.89 10.66
C ASN A 18 -14.59 40.46 11.01
N SER A 19 -13.66 39.50 10.88
CA SER A 19 -13.55 38.24 11.60
C SER A 19 -14.65 37.19 11.44
N SER A 20 -14.58 36.42 10.35
CA SER A 20 -14.95 34.99 10.34
C SER A 20 -14.28 34.30 9.15
N SER A 21 -12.96 34.17 9.17
CA SER A 21 -12.26 33.21 8.32
C SER A 21 -12.43 31.80 8.90
N ILE A 22 -13.67 31.29 8.84
CA ILE A 22 -13.86 29.85 8.74
C ILE A 22 -13.22 29.48 7.41
N ILE A 23 -12.11 28.76 7.46
CA ILE A 23 -11.53 28.09 6.30
C ILE A 23 -12.58 27.07 5.85
N VAL A 24 -13.50 27.52 5.00
CA VAL A 24 -14.40 26.64 4.28
C VAL A 24 -13.54 25.96 3.22
N CYS A 25 -12.97 24.81 3.57
CA CYS A 25 -12.40 23.90 2.58
C CYS A 25 -13.49 23.58 1.54
N PRO A 26 -13.28 23.88 0.25
CA PRO A 26 -14.30 23.65 -0.75
C PRO A 26 -14.45 22.14 -1.02
N ARG A 27 -15.67 21.63 -0.81
CA ARG A 27 -16.30 20.42 -1.40
C ARG A 27 -15.56 19.07 -1.23
N LEU A 28 -15.83 18.38 -0.12
CA LEU A 28 -15.40 17.01 0.18
C LEU A 28 -16.47 15.98 -0.26
N PRO A 29 -16.33 15.35 -1.44
CA PRO A 29 -16.34 13.88 -1.44
C PRO A 29 -15.30 13.23 -2.37
N HIS A 30 -14.85 13.94 -3.41
CA HIS A 30 -13.94 13.43 -4.44
C HIS A 30 -12.47 13.44 -3.99
N TRP A 31 -12.03 14.54 -3.33
CA TRP A 31 -10.62 14.72 -2.94
C TRP A 31 -10.22 13.87 -1.73
N SER A 32 -11.13 13.71 -0.76
CA SER A 32 -10.91 12.84 0.41
C SER A 32 -10.64 11.39 -0.01
N PHE A 33 -11.35 10.91 -1.04
CA PHE A 33 -11.17 9.57 -1.58
C PHE A 33 -9.79 9.36 -2.23
N PHE A 34 -9.35 10.32 -3.06
CA PHE A 34 -8.01 10.26 -3.67
C PHE A 34 -6.89 10.38 -2.64
N LEU A 35 -7.07 11.23 -1.62
CA LEU A 35 -6.14 11.34 -0.49
C LEU A 35 -6.08 10.04 0.31
N ALA A 36 -7.23 9.43 0.61
CA ALA A 36 -7.29 8.15 1.32
C ALA A 36 -6.62 7.03 0.52
N GLN A 37 -6.90 6.91 -0.78
CA GLN A 37 -6.22 5.92 -1.66
C GLN A 37 -4.72 6.16 -1.72
N SER A 38 -4.28 7.42 -1.84
CA SER A 38 -2.85 7.76 -1.88
C SER A 38 -2.16 7.44 -0.55
N PHE A 39 -2.81 7.74 0.58
CA PHE A 39 -2.30 7.42 1.90
C PHE A 39 -2.18 5.92 2.13
N LEU A 40 -3.20 5.13 1.76
CA LEU A 40 -3.18 3.67 1.85
C LEU A 40 -2.02 3.05 1.04
N ARG A 41 -1.76 3.57 -0.17
CA ARG A 41 -0.63 3.13 -1.00
C ARG A 41 0.71 3.50 -0.38
N ALA A 42 0.84 4.73 0.13
CA ALA A 42 2.05 5.17 0.80
C ALA A 42 2.33 4.36 2.07
N ALA A 43 1.31 4.08 2.87
CA ALA A 43 1.39 3.25 4.06
C ALA A 43 1.83 1.82 3.71
N ALA A 44 1.25 1.21 2.67
CA ALA A 44 1.63 -0.11 2.20
C ALA A 44 3.07 -0.16 1.68
N ALA A 45 3.51 0.85 0.92
CA ALA A 45 4.88 0.94 0.42
C ALA A 45 5.89 1.15 1.56
N ALA A 46 5.53 1.96 2.57
CA ALA A 46 6.36 2.15 3.74
C ALA A 46 6.47 0.85 4.56
N SER A 47 5.38 0.13 4.77
CA SER A 47 5.42 -1.12 5.53
C SER A 47 6.19 -2.22 4.80
N THR A 48 6.07 -2.37 3.47
CA THR A 48 6.90 -3.32 2.70
C THR A 48 8.38 -2.91 2.69
N LEU A 49 8.68 -1.61 2.58
CA LEU A 49 10.06 -1.12 2.66
C LEU A 49 10.70 -1.44 4.02
N VAL A 50 9.98 -1.20 5.12
CA VAL A 50 10.45 -1.54 6.46
C VAL A 50 10.57 -3.06 6.62
N ALA A 51 9.63 -3.85 6.09
CA ALA A 51 9.71 -5.31 6.10
C ALA A 51 10.97 -5.81 5.39
N ILE A 52 11.23 -5.34 4.15
CA ILE A 52 12.44 -5.65 3.40
C ILE A 52 13.69 -5.25 4.20
N PHE A 53 13.72 -4.03 4.72
CA PHE A 53 14.87 -3.54 5.49
C PHE A 53 15.14 -4.38 6.74
N VAL A 54 14.10 -4.70 7.51
CA VAL A 54 14.19 -5.57 8.68
C VAL A 54 14.70 -6.93 8.26
N MET A 55 14.13 -7.57 7.24
CA MET A 55 14.53 -8.91 6.82
C MET A 55 15.95 -8.96 6.23
N VAL A 56 16.37 -7.94 5.48
CA VAL A 56 17.73 -7.84 4.92
C VAL A 56 18.78 -7.54 5.99
N THR A 57 18.42 -6.71 6.98
CA THR A 57 19.31 -6.32 8.09
C THR A 57 19.40 -7.40 9.17
N SER A 58 18.43 -8.32 9.23
CA SER A 58 18.40 -9.48 10.16
C SER A 58 19.42 -10.56 9.79
N ARG A 59 20.66 -10.18 9.43
CA ARG A 59 21.74 -11.11 9.11
C ARG A 59 22.36 -11.61 10.41
N GLU A 60 21.77 -12.66 10.97
CA GLU A 60 22.42 -13.44 12.02
C GLU A 60 23.02 -14.73 11.45
N SER A 61 24.23 -15.06 11.90
CA SER A 61 24.89 -16.33 11.61
C SER A 61 25.10 -17.05 12.92
N VAL A 62 24.53 -18.25 13.04
CA VAL A 62 24.51 -19.02 14.28
C VAL A 62 25.08 -20.40 13.96
N VAL A 63 26.07 -20.81 14.76
CA VAL A 63 26.76 -22.08 14.59
C VAL A 63 25.97 -23.13 15.35
N ILE A 64 25.45 -24.14 14.66
CA ILE A 64 24.68 -25.24 15.27
C ILE A 64 25.43 -26.53 14.92
N PHE A 65 25.81 -27.31 15.94
CA PHE A 65 26.50 -28.61 15.79
C PHE A 65 27.79 -28.58 14.95
N GLY A 66 28.62 -27.54 15.08
CA GLY A 66 29.87 -27.42 14.31
C GLY A 66 29.68 -27.03 12.83
N PHE A 67 28.44 -26.89 12.37
CA PHE A 67 28.09 -26.33 11.07
C PHE A 67 27.70 -24.85 11.22
N THR A 68 28.29 -24.00 10.39
CA THR A 68 27.95 -22.57 10.37
C THR A 68 26.61 -22.41 9.64
N LEU A 69 25.48 -22.50 10.35
CA LEU A 69 24.17 -22.17 9.78
C LEU A 69 24.09 -20.66 9.62
N LYS A 70 24.55 -20.20 8.47
CA LYS A 70 24.35 -18.83 8.02
C LYS A 70 22.87 -18.73 7.69
N ALA A 71 22.02 -18.38 8.66
CA ALA A 71 20.59 -18.14 8.47
C ALA A 71 20.39 -16.87 7.63
N ARG A 72 20.78 -16.95 6.36
CA ARG A 72 20.44 -15.95 5.35
C ARG A 72 19.00 -16.22 4.94
N TYR A 73 18.24 -15.14 4.75
CA TYR A 73 16.95 -15.16 4.05
C TYR A 73 16.98 -15.99 2.74
N HIS A 74 18.15 -16.14 2.12
CA HIS A 74 18.41 -16.92 0.90
C HIS A 74 18.28 -18.46 1.05
N TYR A 75 18.26 -19.02 2.27
CA TYR A 75 18.16 -20.47 2.46
C TYR A 75 16.72 -20.99 2.49
N SER A 76 15.75 -20.17 2.90
CA SER A 76 14.34 -20.57 2.94
C SER A 76 13.61 -19.98 1.73
N SER A 77 13.16 -20.86 0.83
CA SER A 77 12.48 -20.47 -0.42
C SER A 77 11.23 -19.61 -0.17
N SER A 78 10.52 -19.83 0.94
CA SER A 78 9.32 -19.05 1.30
C SER A 78 9.65 -17.62 1.73
N LEU A 79 10.73 -17.40 2.50
CA LEU A 79 11.16 -16.05 2.89
C LEU A 79 11.70 -15.27 1.68
N ARG A 80 12.40 -15.94 0.76
CA ARG A 80 12.82 -15.33 -0.51
C ARG A 80 11.62 -14.95 -1.37
N PHE A 81 10.61 -15.81 -1.41
CA PHE A 81 9.38 -15.52 -2.14
C PHE A 81 8.68 -14.30 -1.55
N LEU A 82 8.51 -14.22 -0.22
CA LEU A 82 7.94 -13.05 0.44
C LEU A 82 8.74 -11.77 0.15
N LEU A 83 10.08 -11.81 0.21
CA LEU A 83 10.93 -10.67 -0.16
C LEU A 83 10.76 -10.26 -1.62
N GLY A 84 10.65 -11.23 -2.54
CA GLY A 84 10.39 -10.97 -3.94
C GLY A 84 9.04 -10.28 -4.14
N VAL A 85 8.02 -10.72 -3.40
CA VAL A 85 6.68 -10.11 -3.38
C VAL A 85 6.73 -8.69 -2.82
N ASP A 86 7.32 -8.47 -1.63
CA ASP A 86 7.44 -7.14 -1.02
C ASP A 86 8.22 -6.18 -1.93
N SER A 87 9.28 -6.66 -2.57
CA SER A 87 10.08 -5.88 -3.52
C SER A 87 9.29 -5.53 -4.78
N ALA A 88 8.50 -6.47 -5.33
CA ALA A 88 7.65 -6.21 -6.47
C ALA A 88 6.60 -5.15 -6.10
N VAL A 89 5.92 -5.31 -4.96
CA VAL A 89 4.92 -4.37 -4.46
C VAL A 89 5.51 -2.97 -4.29
N LEU A 90 6.70 -2.84 -3.72
CA LEU A 90 7.38 -1.55 -3.58
C LEU A 90 7.67 -0.91 -4.95
N ALA A 91 8.24 -1.68 -5.90
CA ALA A 91 8.54 -1.19 -7.24
C ALA A 91 7.27 -0.74 -7.99
N PHE A 92 6.23 -1.56 -7.97
CA PHE A 92 4.95 -1.28 -8.60
C PHE A 92 4.22 -0.10 -7.95
N SER A 93 4.33 0.08 -6.63
CA SER A 93 3.84 1.28 -5.93
C SER A 93 4.49 2.55 -6.46
N VAL A 94 5.82 2.55 -6.63
CA VAL A 94 6.56 3.70 -7.19
C VAL A 94 6.16 3.97 -8.64
N LEU A 95 6.06 2.92 -9.48
CA LEU A 95 5.60 3.05 -10.85
C LEU A 95 4.18 3.64 -10.92
N SER A 96 3.27 3.16 -10.06
CA SER A 96 1.88 3.65 -10.03
C SER A 96 1.80 5.11 -9.57
N ALA A 97 2.61 5.51 -8.58
CA ALA A 97 2.69 6.89 -8.13
C ALA A 97 3.26 7.82 -9.23
N ALA A 98 4.31 7.38 -9.93
CA ALA A 98 4.88 8.12 -11.06
C ALA A 98 3.87 8.28 -12.20
N PHE A 99 3.11 7.23 -12.51
CA PHE A 99 2.06 7.27 -13.52
C PHE A 99 0.95 8.27 -13.15
N LEU A 100 0.47 8.26 -11.91
CA LEU A 100 -0.53 9.22 -11.42
C LEU A 100 -0.03 10.67 -11.48
N CYS A 101 1.24 10.93 -11.13
CA CYS A 101 1.84 12.26 -11.24
C CYS A 101 1.97 12.72 -12.69
N GLY A 102 2.33 11.81 -13.61
CA GLY A 102 2.41 12.07 -15.04
C GLY A 102 1.05 12.44 -15.65
N LEU A 103 0.00 11.68 -15.33
CA LEU A 103 -1.35 11.96 -15.84
C LEU A 103 -1.95 13.23 -15.27
N SER A 104 -1.57 13.66 -14.07
CA SER A 104 -2.05 14.92 -13.49
C SER A 104 -1.68 16.15 -14.33
N ARG A 105 -0.66 16.06 -15.20
CA ARG A 105 -0.25 17.15 -16.11
C ARG A 105 -0.98 17.13 -17.45
N SER A 106 -1.45 15.97 -17.89
CA SER A 106 -2.19 15.81 -19.13
C SER A 106 -3.66 15.76 -18.76
N GLY A 107 -4.39 16.87 -18.92
CA GLY A 107 -5.82 17.02 -18.56
C GLY A 107 -6.79 16.15 -19.37
N GLU A 108 -6.46 14.88 -19.57
CA GLU A 108 -7.21 13.93 -20.38
C GLU A 108 -8.30 13.28 -19.53
N GLN A 109 -9.51 13.23 -20.09
CA GLN A 109 -10.72 12.73 -19.46
C GLN A 109 -10.51 11.30 -18.94
N GLN A 110 -10.70 11.12 -17.64
CA GLN A 110 -10.50 9.90 -16.87
C GLN A 110 -11.38 8.74 -17.38
N SER A 111 -10.89 7.95 -18.35
CA SER A 111 -11.62 6.82 -18.93
C SER A 111 -11.79 5.65 -17.95
N PHE A 112 -12.93 4.96 -18.01
CA PHE A 112 -13.24 3.70 -17.30
C PHE A 112 -12.08 2.68 -17.34
N ARG A 113 -11.35 2.64 -18.47
CA ARG A 113 -10.17 1.79 -18.67
C ARG A 113 -9.07 2.00 -17.61
N HIS A 114 -8.84 3.22 -17.15
CA HIS A 114 -7.81 3.52 -16.17
C HIS A 114 -8.16 2.98 -14.79
N TYR A 115 -9.41 3.18 -14.35
CA TYR A 115 -9.90 2.65 -13.08
C TYR A 115 -9.91 1.13 -13.07
N PHE A 116 -10.25 0.50 -14.19
CA PHE A 116 -10.19 -0.95 -14.34
C PHE A 116 -8.74 -1.48 -14.26
N LEU A 117 -7.78 -0.81 -14.90
CA LEU A 117 -6.37 -1.19 -14.82
C LEU A 117 -5.81 -1.04 -13.41
N LEU A 118 -6.15 0.04 -12.70
CA LEU A 118 -5.76 0.23 -11.28
C LEU A 118 -6.38 -0.84 -10.38
N PHE A 119 -7.65 -1.19 -10.61
CA PHE A 119 -8.32 -2.27 -9.90
C PHE A 119 -7.61 -3.62 -10.10
N LEU A 120 -7.32 -3.97 -11.36
CA LEU A 120 -6.62 -5.22 -11.69
C LEU A 120 -5.24 -5.26 -11.06
N HIS A 121 -4.50 -4.16 -11.12
CA HIS A 121 -3.20 -4.01 -10.49
C HIS A 121 -3.28 -4.24 -8.98
N ASP A 122 -4.19 -3.56 -8.28
CA ASP A 122 -4.32 -3.66 -6.82
C ASP A 122 -4.79 -5.06 -6.41
N LEU A 123 -5.64 -5.71 -7.21
CA LEU A 123 -6.05 -7.10 -7.02
C LEU A 123 -4.85 -8.05 -7.14
N VAL A 124 -4.03 -7.92 -8.19
CA VAL A 124 -2.84 -8.77 -8.39
C VAL A 124 -1.86 -8.61 -7.22
N MET A 125 -1.59 -7.38 -6.78
CA MET A 125 -0.71 -7.15 -5.62
C MET A 125 -1.26 -7.79 -4.34
N THR A 126 -2.57 -7.66 -4.11
CA THR A 126 -3.25 -8.27 -2.94
C THR A 126 -3.09 -9.80 -2.93
N VAL A 127 -3.28 -10.45 -4.09
CA VAL A 127 -3.17 -11.90 -4.24
C VAL A 127 -1.71 -12.37 -4.07
N LEU A 128 -0.75 -11.63 -4.63
CA LEU A 128 0.68 -11.93 -4.46
C LEU A 128 1.09 -11.81 -2.99
N MET A 129 0.66 -10.74 -2.30
CA MET A 129 0.96 -10.51 -0.88
C MET A 129 0.43 -11.63 0.01
N ILE A 130 -0.83 -12.05 -0.13
CA ILE A 130 -1.38 -13.11 0.71
C ILE A 130 -0.72 -14.47 0.43
N SER A 131 -0.36 -14.75 -0.82
CA SER A 131 0.42 -15.94 -1.19
C SER A 131 1.79 -15.95 -0.51
N GLY A 132 2.51 -14.82 -0.55
CA GLY A 132 3.80 -14.69 0.15
C GLY A 132 3.67 -14.81 1.66
N CYS A 133 2.70 -14.10 2.26
CA CYS A 133 2.49 -14.08 3.70
C CYS A 133 2.09 -15.45 4.24
N SER A 134 1.23 -16.19 3.53
CA SER A 134 0.84 -17.55 3.91
C SER A 134 2.01 -18.53 3.85
N ALA A 135 2.84 -18.49 2.79
CA ALA A 135 4.04 -19.32 2.69
C ALA A 135 5.06 -19.02 3.81
N ALA A 136 5.26 -17.73 4.13
CA ALA A 136 6.13 -17.30 5.21
C ALA A 136 5.58 -17.71 6.59
N THR A 137 4.26 -17.65 6.77
CA THR A 137 3.60 -18.08 8.01
C THR A 137 3.71 -19.59 8.20
N ALA A 138 3.53 -20.37 7.14
CA ALA A 138 3.69 -21.82 7.20
C ALA A 138 5.10 -22.20 7.65
N ILE A 139 6.15 -21.64 7.02
CA ILE A 139 7.52 -21.96 7.45
C ILE A 139 7.83 -21.38 8.85
N GLY A 140 7.28 -20.21 9.18
CA GLY A 140 7.49 -19.55 10.46
C GLY A 140 6.86 -20.34 11.61
N TYR A 141 5.69 -20.92 11.38
CA TYR A 141 5.01 -21.80 12.32
C TYR A 141 5.86 -23.02 12.63
N VAL A 142 6.31 -23.73 11.59
CA VAL A 142 7.12 -24.93 11.80
C VAL A 142 8.48 -24.59 12.41
N SER A 143 9.07 -23.44 12.06
CA SER A 143 10.32 -22.97 12.67
C SER A 143 10.20 -22.67 14.16
N ARG A 144 9.02 -22.22 14.62
CA ARG A 144 8.78 -21.81 16.00
C ARG A 144 8.31 -22.95 16.90
N TYR A 145 7.38 -23.75 16.42
CA TYR A 145 6.76 -24.81 17.22
C TYR A 145 7.40 -26.18 16.98
N GLY A 146 7.91 -26.45 15.76
CA GLY A 146 8.33 -27.79 15.37
C GLY A 146 7.16 -28.78 15.33
N GLU A 147 7.44 -30.01 14.91
CA GLU A 147 6.50 -31.13 14.94
C GLU A 147 7.28 -32.42 15.22
N ASP A 148 7.17 -32.93 16.46
CA ASP A 148 7.94 -34.08 16.94
C ASP A 148 7.67 -35.36 16.11
N LYS A 149 6.41 -35.54 15.69
CA LYS A 149 6.00 -36.70 14.86
C LYS A 149 6.68 -36.73 13.49
N MET A 150 7.13 -35.58 13.00
CA MET A 150 7.78 -35.40 11.71
C MET A 150 9.30 -35.29 11.85
N GLY A 151 9.83 -35.32 13.09
CA GLY A 151 11.23 -35.06 13.40
C GLY A 151 11.67 -33.60 13.22
N TRP A 152 10.71 -32.66 13.15
CA TRP A 152 11.02 -31.24 13.02
C TRP A 152 11.18 -30.61 14.40
N HIS A 153 12.40 -30.22 14.75
CA HIS A 153 12.66 -29.50 15.99
C HIS A 153 12.48 -27.98 15.82
N SER A 154 12.03 -27.32 16.89
CA SER A 154 11.88 -25.86 16.96
C SER A 154 13.24 -25.18 16.90
N VAL A 155 13.52 -24.54 15.76
CA VAL A 155 14.78 -23.83 15.50
C VAL A 155 14.79 -22.49 16.23
N CYS A 156 13.63 -21.84 16.37
CA CYS A 156 13.55 -20.50 16.96
C CYS A 156 13.97 -20.44 18.43
N ASN A 157 13.94 -21.55 19.19
CA ASN A 157 14.40 -21.59 20.58
C ASN A 157 15.92 -21.33 20.71
N TRP A 158 16.69 -21.58 19.65
CA TRP A 158 18.14 -21.36 19.64
C TRP A 158 18.53 -19.99 19.06
N ILE A 159 17.63 -19.36 18.28
CA ILE A 159 17.89 -18.15 17.49
C ILE A 159 16.71 -17.18 17.61
N GLU A 160 16.33 -16.88 18.85
CA GLU A 160 15.11 -16.11 19.13
C GLU A 160 15.11 -14.72 18.50
N TYR A 161 16.28 -14.06 18.46
CA TYR A 161 16.41 -12.70 17.93
C TYR A 161 16.13 -12.63 16.43
N PHE A 162 16.73 -13.54 15.64
CA PHE A 162 16.45 -13.67 14.22
C PHE A 162 14.99 -14.02 13.96
N CYS A 163 14.46 -15.00 14.68
CA CYS A 163 13.08 -15.45 14.53
C CYS A 163 12.07 -14.33 14.83
N ASN A 164 12.34 -13.52 15.87
CA ASN A 164 11.50 -12.38 16.20
C ASN A 164 11.55 -11.30 15.10
N ARG A 165 12.72 -10.99 14.55
CA ARG A 165 12.83 -10.01 13.45
C ARG A 165 12.13 -10.48 12.17
N VAL A 166 12.24 -11.77 11.84
CA VAL A 166 11.50 -12.36 10.72
C VAL A 166 9.99 -12.28 10.96
N LEU A 167 9.53 -12.59 12.18
CA LEU A 167 8.12 -12.46 12.56
C LEU A 167 7.63 -11.01 12.39
N VAL A 168 8.38 -10.03 12.90
CA VAL A 168 8.06 -8.60 12.74
C VAL A 168 7.96 -8.23 11.27
N SER A 169 8.89 -8.71 10.43
CA SER A 169 8.82 -8.49 8.98
C SER A 169 7.55 -9.07 8.36
N VAL A 170 7.18 -10.30 8.71
CA VAL A 170 5.96 -10.95 8.19
C VAL A 170 4.70 -10.19 8.62
N VAL A 171 4.65 -9.71 9.87
CA VAL A 171 3.54 -8.89 10.37
C VAL A 171 3.43 -7.57 9.59
N LEU A 172 4.55 -6.93 9.26
CA LEU A 172 4.55 -5.72 8.43
C LEU A 172 4.06 -6.01 7.00
N SER A 173 4.42 -7.15 6.41
CA SER A 173 3.89 -7.58 5.11
C SER A 173 2.37 -7.85 5.19
N TYR A 174 1.87 -8.43 6.29
CA TYR A 174 0.42 -8.56 6.50
C TYR A 174 -0.28 -7.21 6.59
N LEU A 175 0.33 -6.21 7.24
CA LEU A 175 -0.22 -4.86 7.28
C LEU A 175 -0.31 -4.26 5.87
N ALA A 176 0.73 -4.42 5.04
CA ALA A 176 0.70 -4.03 3.64
C ALA A 176 -0.44 -4.74 2.86
N PHE A 177 -0.64 -6.04 3.10
CA PHE A 177 -1.74 -6.80 2.51
C PHE A 177 -3.10 -6.18 2.85
N PHE A 178 -3.37 -5.84 4.11
CA PHE A 178 -4.64 -5.22 4.51
C PHE A 178 -4.84 -3.85 3.85
N CYS A 179 -3.78 -3.05 3.69
CA CYS A 179 -3.86 -1.80 2.97
C CYS A 179 -4.23 -2.01 1.49
N TYR A 180 -3.59 -2.95 0.80
CA TYR A 180 -3.91 -3.29 -0.59
C TYR A 180 -5.31 -3.89 -0.75
N PHE A 181 -5.73 -4.74 0.19
CA PHE A 181 -7.07 -5.31 0.19
C PHE A 181 -8.16 -4.22 0.32
N ALA A 182 -7.96 -3.25 1.21
CA ALA A 182 -8.85 -2.10 1.34
C ALA A 182 -8.89 -1.26 0.05
N LEU A 183 -7.76 -1.08 -0.63
CA LEU A 183 -7.69 -0.42 -1.94
C LEU A 183 -8.47 -1.19 -3.01
N THR A 184 -8.31 -2.52 -3.08
CA THR A 184 -9.04 -3.38 -4.03
C THR A 184 -10.54 -3.27 -3.83
N ILE A 185 -11.05 -3.35 -2.59
CA ILE A 185 -12.48 -3.19 -2.28
C ILE A 185 -12.98 -1.82 -2.74
N THR A 186 -12.24 -0.78 -2.37
CA THR A 186 -12.59 0.60 -2.67
C THR A 186 -12.64 0.86 -4.18
N SER A 187 -11.68 0.29 -4.92
CA SER A 187 -11.64 0.35 -6.38
C SER A 187 -12.74 -0.48 -7.04
N ALA A 188 -13.05 -1.67 -6.52
CA ALA A 188 -14.14 -2.53 -6.99
C ALA A 188 -15.49 -1.82 -6.91
N HIS A 189 -15.79 -1.20 -5.76
CA HIS A 189 -17.03 -0.43 -5.57
C HIS A 189 -17.17 0.68 -6.60
N LYS A 190 -16.09 1.39 -6.94
CA LYS A 190 -16.12 2.44 -7.96
C LYS A 190 -16.38 1.87 -9.36
N VAL A 191 -15.68 0.81 -9.75
CA VAL A 191 -15.90 0.17 -11.05
C VAL A 191 -17.34 -0.36 -11.18
N ALA A 192 -17.88 -0.97 -10.12
CA ALA A 192 -19.26 -1.44 -10.09
C ALA A 192 -20.28 -0.28 -10.22
N LEU A 193 -20.06 0.83 -9.51
CA LEU A 193 -20.92 2.02 -9.62
C LEU A 193 -20.87 2.67 -11.01
N LEU A 194 -19.70 2.66 -11.66
CA LEU A 194 -19.56 3.15 -13.04
C LEU A 194 -20.24 2.22 -14.04
N SER A 195 -20.12 0.90 -13.85
CA SER A 195 -20.77 -0.10 -14.70
C SER A 195 -22.30 -0.04 -14.60
N SER A 196 -22.86 0.29 -13.44
CA SER A 196 -24.32 0.41 -13.25
C SER A 196 -24.93 1.67 -13.90
N ARG A 197 -24.09 2.63 -14.33
CA ARG A 197 -24.56 3.89 -14.93
C ARG A 197 -24.64 3.84 -16.47
N HIS A 198 -24.25 2.72 -17.06
CA HIS A 198 -24.26 2.46 -18.50
C HIS A 198 -25.30 1.39 -18.82
#